data_AF-A0A1T4K0A1-F1
#
_entry.id   AF-A0A1T4K0A1-F1
#
_cell.length_a   1.000
_cell.length_b   1.000
_cell.length_c   1.000
_cell.angle_alpha   90.00
_cell.angle_beta   90.00
_cell.angle_gamma   90.00
#
_symmetry.space_group_name_H-M   'P 1'
#
loop_
_entity.id
_entity.type
_entity.pdbx_description
1 polymer ?
#
loop_
_entity_poly.entity_id
_entity_poly.type
_entity_poly.pdbx_seq_one_letter_code
_entity_poly.pdbx_strand_id
1 'polypeptide(L)' 'MAIPVPQYGYLRDSNERVIVVQAEEANGMKMFGVRALDGQESVVTEEDIELLGVTKPSDR' A
#
# COMPACT_ATOMS: atom_id res chain seq x y z
N MET A 1 8.29 -22.63 -5.95
CA MET A 1 8.48 -21.35 -5.25
C MET A 1 7.33 -20.45 -5.67
N ALA A 2 6.60 -19.87 -4.71
CA ALA A 2 5.59 -18.86 -5.03
C ALA A 2 6.30 -17.53 -5.33
N ILE A 3 5.91 -16.85 -6.40
CA ILE A 3 6.36 -15.48 -6.65
C ILE A 3 5.46 -14.58 -5.80
N PRO A 4 6.01 -13.81 -4.84
CA PRO A 4 5.19 -12.87 -4.08
C PRO A 4 4.65 -11.81 -5.04
N VAL A 5 3.32 -11.67 -5.09
CA VAL A 5 2.66 -10.59 -5.82
C VAL A 5 2.73 -9.35 -4.93
N PRO A 6 3.33 -8.23 -5.39
CA PRO A 6 3.37 -7.00 -4.61
C PRO A 6 1.95 -6.48 -4.32
N GLN A 7 1.76 -5.95 -3.12
CA GLN A 7 0.57 -5.18 -2.77
C GLN A 7 0.77 -3.74 -3.26
N TYR A 8 -0.25 -3.15 -3.89
CA TYR A 8 -0.20 -1.78 -4.38
C TYR A 8 -1.07 -0.85 -3.53
N GLY A 9 -0.73 0.43 -3.55
CA GLY A 9 -1.51 1.49 -2.93
C GLY A 9 -1.56 2.74 -3.79
N TYR A 10 -2.43 3.68 -3.39
CA TYR A 10 -2.60 4.97 -4.01
C TYR A 10 -2.57 6.06 -2.94
N LEU A 11 -1.61 6.99 -3.06
CA LEU A 11 -1.47 8.13 -2.16
C LEU A 11 -2.45 9.23 -2.55
N ARG A 12 -3.31 9.62 -1.60
CA ARG A 12 -4.43 10.54 -1.86
C ARG A 12 -3.95 11.95 -2.20
N ASP A 13 -2.94 12.45 -1.48
CA ASP A 13 -2.45 13.83 -1.61
C ASP A 13 -1.68 14.05 -2.91
N SER A 14 -0.81 13.11 -3.28
CA SER A 14 0.04 13.23 -4.47
C SER A 14 -0.56 12.64 -5.73
N ASN A 15 -1.71 11.95 -5.64
CA ASN A 15 -2.32 11.21 -6.75
C ASN A 15 -1.34 10.21 -7.38
N GLU A 16 -0.60 9.50 -6.52
CA GLU A 16 0.51 8.64 -6.91
C GLU A 16 0.24 7.17 -6.61
N ARG A 17 0.67 6.27 -7.51
CA ARG A 17 0.63 4.82 -7.29
C ARG A 17 1.95 4.35 -6.69
N VAL A 18 1.86 3.56 -5.63
CA VAL A 18 3.01 3.07 -4.87
C VAL A 18 2.93 1.56 -4.64
N ILE A 19 4.08 0.97 -4.33
CA ILE A 19 4.17 -0.43 -3.87
C ILE A 19 4.19 -0.41 -2.34
N VAL A 20 3.31 -1.18 -1.71
CA VAL A 20 3.35 -1.42 -0.26
C VAL A 20 4.43 -2.46 0.02
N VAL A 21 5.48 -2.06 0.73
CA VAL A 21 6.61 -2.92 1.07
C VAL A 21 6.51 -3.47 2.50
N GLN A 22 5.75 -2.80 3.37
CA GLN A 22 5.55 -3.18 4.77
C GLN A 22 4.20 -2.63 5.27
N ALA A 23 3.56 -3.35 6.20
CA ALA A 23 2.35 -2.90 6.88
C ALA A 23 2.41 -3.32 8.35
N GLU A 24 2.15 -2.39 9.27
CA GLU A 24 2.18 -2.61 10.71
C GLU A 24 1.06 -1.85 11.42
N GLU A 25 0.69 -2.30 12.62
CA GLU A 25 -0.23 -1.59 13.51
C GLU A 25 0.52 -1.20 14.79
N ALA A 26 0.52 0.10 15.10
CA ALA A 26 1.13 0.64 16.32
C ALA A 26 0.17 1.62 16.98
N ASN A 27 -0.10 1.44 18.28
CA ASN A 27 -1.04 2.29 19.04
C ASN A 27 -2.43 2.42 18.40
N GLY A 28 -2.92 1.37 17.73
CA GLY A 28 -4.21 1.37 17.02
C GLY A 28 -4.21 2.11 15.68
N MET A 29 -3.05 2.58 15.22
CA MET A 29 -2.87 3.23 13.93
C MET A 29 -2.17 2.27 12.97
N LYS A 30 -2.72 2.11 11.76
CA LYS A 30 -2.05 1.37 10.69
C LYS A 30 -1.06 2.26 9.97
N MET A 31 0.16 1.76 9.82
CA MET A 31 1.25 2.39 9.09
C MET A 31 1.70 1.50 7.94
N PHE A 32 2.01 2.11 6.82
CA PHE A 32 2.42 1.43 5.60
C PHE A 32 3.76 2.00 5.14
N GLY A 33 4.76 1.13 5.03
CA GLY A 33 5.97 1.44 4.28
C GLY A 33 5.64 1.34 2.79
N VAL A 34 5.90 2.40 2.03
CA VAL A 34 5.61 2.46 0.60
C VAL A 34 6.86 2.83 -0.19
N ARG A 35 6.90 2.36 -1.44
CA ARG A 35 7.93 2.70 -2.42
C ARG A 35 7.30 3.30 -3.68
N ALA A 36 7.72 4.50 -4.03
CA ALA A 36 7.34 5.21 -5.25
C ALA A 36 8.01 4.62 -6.50
N LEU A 37 7.56 5.06 -7.69
CA LEU A 37 8.08 4.55 -8.97
C LEU A 37 9.53 4.95 -9.23
N ASP A 38 9.99 6.05 -8.65
CA ASP A 38 11.38 6.49 -8.68
C ASP A 38 12.27 5.75 -7.65
N GLY A 39 11.68 4.87 -6.85
CA GLY A 39 12.36 4.10 -5.81
C GLY A 39 12.43 4.78 -4.45
N GLN A 40 11.90 6.00 -4.30
CA GLN A 40 11.85 6.67 -3.00
C GLN A 40 10.94 5.91 -2.04
N GLU A 41 11.37 5.79 -0.78
CA GLU A 41 10.62 5.12 0.28
C GLU A 41 10.09 6.11 1.31
N SER A 42 8.89 5.88 1.80
CA SER A 42 8.26 6.68 2.85
C SER A 42 7.31 5.83 3.70
N VAL A 43 6.88 6.38 4.84
CA VAL A 43 5.87 5.78 5.72
C VAL A 43 4.64 6.66 5.70
N VAL A 44 3.47 6.04 5.50
CA VAL A 44 2.17 6.71 5.43
C VAL A 44 1.15 6.00 6.32
N THR A 45 0.09 6.69 6.72
CA THR A 45 -0.99 6.14 7.53
C THR A 45 -2.15 5.62 6.66
N GLU A 46 -3.13 4.96 7.27
CA GLU A 46 -4.35 4.55 6.54
C GLU A 46 -5.21 5.71 6.02
N GLU A 47 -5.06 6.92 6.58
CA GLU A 47 -5.76 8.12 6.09
C GLU A 47 -5.16 8.60 4.76
N ASP A 48 -3.85 8.43 4.58
CA ASP A 48 -3.08 8.92 3.44
C ASP A 48 -3.19 8.02 2.20
N ILE A 49 -3.50 6.72 2.40
CA ILE A 49 -3.39 5.68 1.36
C ILE A 49 -4.70 4.93 1.12
N GLU A 50 -4.93 4.57 -0.13
CA GLU A 50 -5.93 3.57 -0.55
C GLU A 50 -5.24 2.29 -1.02
N LEU A 51 -5.50 1.16 -0.36
CA LEU A 51 -4.96 -0.14 -0.77
C LEU A 51 -5.72 -0.68 -1.99
N LEU A 52 -4.99 -1.08 -3.03
CA LEU A 52 -5.57 -1.51 -4.30
C LEU A 52 -5.63 -3.03 -4.40
N GLY A 53 -6.71 -3.58 -4.96
CA GLY A 53 -6.81 -5.03 -5.17
C GLY A 53 -6.97 -5.88 -3.90
N VAL A 54 -7.34 -5.24 -2.78
CA VAL A 54 -7.63 -5.93 -1.49
C VAL A 54 -9.00 -6.60 -1.47
N THR A 55 -9.88 -6.27 -2.43
CA THR A 55 -11.16 -6.95 -2.61
C THR A 55 -10.95 -8.18 -3.50
N LYS A 56 -11.36 -9.34 -2.97
CA LYS A 56 -11.46 -10.55 -3.79
C LYS A 56 -12.34 -10.24 -5.00
N PRO A 57 -11.94 -10.61 -6.24
CA PRO A 57 -12.83 -10.53 -7.38
C PRO A 57 -14.14 -11.24 -7.03
N SER A 58 -15.29 -10.57 -7.17
CA SER A 58 -16.57 -11.24 -7.00
C SER A 58 -16.70 -12.30 -8.08
N ASP A 59 -17.18 -13.50 -7.76
CA ASP A 59 -17.34 -14.66 -8.67
C ASP A 59 -18.44 -14.44 -9.76
N ARG A 60 -18.64 -13.21 -10.26
CA ARG A 60 -19.64 -12.86 -11.28
C ARG A 60 -19.08 -12.85 -12.68
#